data_AF-A0A139NJ66-F1
#
_entry.id   AF-A0A139NJ66-F1
#
_cell.length_a   1.000
_cell.length_b   1.000
_cell.length_c   1.000
_cell.angle_alpha   90.00
_cell.angle_beta   90.00
_cell.angle_gamma   90.00
#
_symmetry.space_group_name_H-M   'P 1'
#
loop_
_entity.id
_entity.type
_entity.pdbx_description
1 polymer ?
#
loop_
_entity_poly.entity_id
_entity_poly.type
_entity_poly.pdbx_seq_one_letter_code
_entity_poly.pdbx_strand_id
1 'polypeptide(L)'
;MAEDIMNSEINSSSGEWHGSADTITLDDSAISGLKTNLSHALTALRDMKTYMTEMDSSSVSWSGKAKKTYEDLMTIMTTYQKDYYRAVKALGKVVEGYEKLLNDTPNAKPLKEIDEA
;
A
#
# COMPACT_ATOMS: atom_id res chain seq x y z
N MET A 1 22.28 7.69 -31.95
CA MET A 1 23.10 7.29 -30.80
C MET A 1 24.08 8.40 -30.50
N ALA A 2 23.83 9.10 -29.41
CA ALA A 2 24.80 9.78 -28.56
C ALA A 2 24.08 9.93 -27.21
N GLU A 3 24.73 9.47 -26.15
CA GLU A 3 24.17 9.26 -24.81
C GLU A 3 23.67 10.57 -24.21
N ASP A 4 22.43 10.55 -23.72
CA ASP A 4 21.90 11.57 -22.82
C ASP A 4 22.53 11.30 -21.45
N ILE A 5 23.74 11.80 -21.26
CA ILE A 5 24.45 11.74 -19.99
C ILE A 5 23.62 12.58 -19.01
N MET A 6 22.93 11.92 -18.07
CA MET A 6 22.33 12.61 -16.92
C MET A 6 23.43 13.38 -16.20
N ASN A 7 23.38 14.71 -16.30
CA ASN A 7 24.30 15.58 -15.62
C ASN A 7 24.13 15.41 -14.10
N SER A 8 25.11 14.78 -13.46
CA SER A 8 25.12 14.52 -12.01
C SER A 8 25.76 15.65 -11.19
N GLU A 9 26.03 16.80 -11.80
CA GLU A 9 26.55 17.96 -11.10
C GLU A 9 25.48 18.65 -10.26
N ILE A 10 25.41 18.25 -8.98
CA ILE A 10 24.57 18.85 -7.93
C ILE A 10 24.84 20.37 -7.78
N ASN A 11 26.03 20.84 -8.18
CA ASN A 11 26.45 22.24 -8.10
C ASN A 11 26.51 22.97 -9.46
N SER A 12 25.93 22.40 -10.52
CA SER A 12 25.82 23.15 -11.78
C SER A 12 24.90 24.36 -11.56
N SER A 13 25.26 25.53 -12.09
CA SER A 13 24.45 26.76 -12.00
C SER A 13 23.11 26.69 -12.77
N SER A 14 22.83 25.55 -13.43
CA SER A 14 21.49 25.18 -13.91
C SER A 14 20.59 24.60 -12.81
N GLY A 15 21.16 24.27 -11.65
CA GLY A 15 20.49 23.80 -10.43
C GLY A 15 20.28 24.91 -9.41
N GLU A 16 20.20 26.18 -9.84
CA GLU A 16 19.76 27.25 -8.95
C GLU A 16 18.38 26.90 -8.38
N TRP A 17 18.36 26.55 -7.10
CA TRP A 17 17.15 26.53 -6.28
C TRP A 17 16.72 27.99 -6.15
N HIS A 18 16.01 28.48 -7.17
CA HIS A 18 15.41 29.80 -7.16
C HIS A 18 14.40 29.86 -6.01
N GLY A 19 14.82 30.47 -4.92
CA GLY A 19 13.95 30.82 -3.81
C GLY A 19 12.87 31.80 -4.28
N SER A 20 11.64 31.51 -3.88
CA SER A 20 10.64 32.45 -3.36
C SER A 20 9.21 31.90 -3.51
N ALA A 21 8.95 30.68 -3.04
CA ALA A 21 7.63 30.18 -2.61
C ALA A 21 7.78 28.72 -2.18
N ASP A 22 8.56 28.45 -1.12
CA ASP A 22 8.94 27.09 -0.70
C ASP A 22 7.81 26.37 0.08
N THR A 23 6.56 26.53 -0.35
CA THR A 23 5.51 25.60 0.04
C THR A 23 5.46 24.53 -1.06
N ILE A 24 6.18 23.43 -0.85
CA ILE A 24 5.90 22.20 -1.60
C ILE A 24 4.47 21.81 -1.25
N THR A 25 3.52 22.12 -2.14
CA THR A 25 2.13 21.67 -1.99
C THR A 25 2.11 20.19 -2.27
N LEU A 26 2.17 19.40 -1.21
CA LEU A 26 2.07 17.95 -1.28
C LEU A 26 0.61 17.57 -1.54
N ASP A 27 0.36 16.88 -2.66
CA ASP A 27 -0.97 16.39 -3.03
C ASP A 27 -1.31 15.13 -2.22
N ASP A 28 -2.18 15.30 -1.22
CA ASP A 28 -2.72 14.24 -0.36
C ASP A 28 -4.16 13.85 -0.74
N SER A 29 -4.71 14.43 -1.81
CA SER A 29 -6.13 14.34 -2.16
C SER A 29 -6.61 12.90 -2.38
N ALA A 30 -5.70 12.02 -2.82
CA ALA A 30 -5.98 10.60 -3.06
C ALA A 30 -5.85 9.72 -1.80
N ILE A 31 -5.18 10.16 -0.74
CA ILE A 31 -4.87 9.33 0.44
C ILE A 31 -6.15 8.90 1.16
N SER A 32 -7.08 9.83 1.37
CA SER A 32 -8.37 9.54 2.00
C SER A 32 -9.18 8.49 1.21
N GLY A 33 -9.18 8.61 -0.12
CA GLY A 33 -9.80 7.63 -1.03
C GLY A 33 -9.15 6.26 -0.94
N LEU A 34 -7.82 6.19 -0.92
CA LEU A 34 -7.07 4.94 -0.74
C LEU A 34 -7.39 4.27 0.61
N LYS A 35 -7.40 5.03 1.71
CA LYS A 35 -7.75 4.51 3.04
C LYS A 35 -9.17 3.95 3.07
N THR A 36 -10.11 4.63 2.45
CA THR A 36 -11.50 4.16 2.30
C THR A 36 -11.57 2.84 1.53
N ASN A 37 -10.91 2.77 0.37
CA ASN A 37 -10.88 1.56 -0.46
C ASN A 37 -10.23 0.38 0.28
N LEU A 38 -9.14 0.61 1.00
CA LEU A 38 -8.49 -0.41 1.83
C LEU A 38 -9.40 -0.91 2.95
N SER A 39 -10.14 0.00 3.61
CA SER A 39 -11.12 -0.37 4.63
C SER A 39 -12.24 -1.25 4.05
N HIS A 40 -12.80 -0.87 2.89
CA HIS A 40 -13.80 -1.67 2.19
C HIS A 40 -13.27 -3.06 1.80
N ALA A 41 -12.05 -3.14 1.28
CA ALA A 41 -11.42 -4.41 0.94
C ALA A 41 -11.23 -5.31 2.18
N LEU A 42 -10.83 -4.75 3.32
CA LEU A 42 -10.71 -5.49 4.58
C LEU A 42 -12.07 -6.00 5.09
N THR A 43 -13.13 -5.21 4.93
CA THR A 43 -14.51 -5.64 5.28
C THR A 43 -14.96 -6.79 4.38
N ALA A 44 -14.84 -6.66 3.07
CA ALA A 44 -15.20 -7.73 2.13
C ALA A 44 -14.44 -9.04 2.41
N LEU A 45 -13.17 -8.96 2.79
CA LEU A 45 -12.37 -10.13 3.19
C LEU A 45 -12.80 -10.75 4.51
N ARG A 46 -13.35 -9.97 5.44
CA ARG A 46 -13.94 -10.51 6.68
C ARG A 46 -15.26 -11.22 6.37
N ASP A 47 -16.10 -10.60 5.54
CA ASP A 47 -17.38 -11.18 5.13
C ASP A 47 -17.17 -12.50 4.38
N MET A 48 -16.20 -12.55 3.46
CA MET A 48 -15.78 -13.78 2.80
C MET A 48 -15.43 -14.88 3.80
N LYS A 49 -14.68 -14.56 4.86
CA LYS A 49 -14.32 -15.53 5.91
C LYS A 49 -15.55 -16.03 6.67
N THR A 50 -16.52 -15.15 6.95
CA THR A 50 -17.79 -15.52 7.58
C THR A 50 -18.57 -16.50 6.69
N TYR A 51 -18.77 -16.17 5.41
CA TYR A 51 -19.46 -17.04 4.46
C TYR A 51 -18.79 -18.40 4.30
N MET A 52 -17.45 -18.42 4.26
CA MET A 52 -16.70 -19.67 4.22
C MET A 52 -16.96 -20.54 5.46
N THR A 53 -17.07 -19.93 6.64
CA THR A 53 -17.37 -20.65 7.88
C THR A 53 -18.78 -21.25 7.84
N GLU A 54 -19.76 -20.50 7.31
CA GLU A 54 -21.12 -20.98 7.12
C GLU A 54 -21.19 -22.12 6.10
N MET A 55 -20.45 -22.01 4.99
CA MET A 55 -20.34 -23.07 3.98
C MET A 55 -19.77 -24.35 4.59
N ASP A 56 -18.73 -24.24 5.42
CA ASP A 56 -18.06 -25.39 6.05
C ASP A 56 -19.01 -26.12 7.00
N SER A 57 -19.84 -25.37 7.74
CA SER A 57 -20.88 -25.95 8.60
C SER A 57 -21.97 -26.73 7.83
N SER A 58 -22.17 -26.42 6.55
CA SER A 58 -23.17 -27.04 5.68
C SER A 58 -22.65 -28.28 4.92
N SER A 59 -21.33 -28.53 4.96
CA SER A 59 -20.64 -29.60 4.21
C SER A 59 -20.92 -31.02 4.72
N VAL A 60 -21.58 -31.16 5.87
CA VAL A 60 -21.85 -32.42 6.60
C VAL A 60 -22.56 -33.48 5.74
N SER A 61 -23.26 -33.07 4.68
CA SER A 61 -24.02 -33.96 3.80
C SER A 61 -23.26 -34.45 2.54
N TRP A 62 -22.06 -33.92 2.26
CA TRP A 62 -21.39 -34.19 0.99
C TRP A 62 -20.47 -35.43 1.09
N SER A 63 -20.41 -36.22 0.02
CA SER A 63 -19.53 -37.39 -0.06
C SER A 63 -18.96 -37.59 -1.47
N GLY A 64 -17.96 -38.47 -1.58
CA GLY A 64 -17.33 -38.82 -2.85
C GLY A 64 -16.65 -37.64 -3.54
N LYS A 65 -16.74 -37.59 -4.87
CA LYS A 65 -16.07 -36.58 -5.71
C LYS A 65 -16.52 -35.14 -5.37
N ALA A 66 -17.80 -34.95 -5.05
CA ALA A 66 -18.34 -33.64 -4.71
C ALA A 66 -17.70 -33.06 -3.44
N LYS A 67 -17.51 -33.88 -2.40
CA LYS A 67 -16.81 -33.48 -1.18
C LYS A 67 -15.36 -33.10 -1.47
N LYS A 68 -14.65 -33.87 -2.29
CA LYS A 68 -13.25 -33.54 -2.63
C LYS A 68 -13.14 -32.21 -3.38
N THR A 69 -14.00 -31.98 -4.38
CA THR A 69 -14.03 -30.69 -5.10
C THR A 69 -14.35 -29.51 -4.17
N TYR A 70 -15.20 -29.72 -3.17
CA TYR A 70 -15.50 -28.73 -2.15
C TYR A 70 -14.28 -28.40 -1.27
N GLU A 71 -13.59 -29.42 -0.76
CA GLU A 71 -12.39 -29.25 0.06
C GLU A 71 -11.28 -28.51 -0.70
N ASP A 72 -11.11 -28.83 -2.00
CA ASP A 72 -10.17 -28.14 -2.89
C ASP A 72 -10.55 -26.65 -3.04
N LEU A 73 -11.84 -26.35 -3.26
CA LEU A 73 -12.34 -24.97 -3.36
C LEU A 73 -12.12 -24.21 -2.04
N MET A 74 -12.46 -24.81 -0.90
CA MET A 74 -12.28 -24.20 0.41
C MET A 74 -10.81 -23.92 0.72
N THR A 75 -9.91 -24.80 0.28
CA THR A 75 -8.46 -24.60 0.41
C THR A 75 -8.00 -23.37 -0.40
N ILE A 76 -8.45 -23.26 -1.65
CA ILE A 76 -8.13 -22.12 -2.52
C ILE A 76 -8.67 -20.82 -1.93
N MET A 77 -9.94 -20.80 -1.53
CA MET A 77 -10.60 -19.63 -0.95
C MET A 77 -9.91 -19.17 0.34
N THR A 78 -9.51 -20.12 1.21
CA THR A 78 -8.81 -19.80 2.46
C THR A 78 -7.45 -19.19 2.21
N THR A 79 -6.70 -19.76 1.26
CA THR A 79 -5.38 -19.26 0.88
C THR A 79 -5.50 -17.85 0.29
N TYR A 80 -6.40 -17.67 -0.67
CA TYR A 80 -6.67 -16.38 -1.30
C TYR A 80 -7.07 -15.31 -0.27
N GLN A 81 -8.03 -15.61 0.61
CA GLN A 81 -8.52 -14.69 1.64
C GLN A 81 -7.37 -14.24 2.54
N LYS A 82 -6.54 -15.18 2.99
CA LYS A 82 -5.42 -14.92 3.91
C LYS A 82 -4.33 -14.08 3.26
N ASP A 83 -3.93 -14.41 2.04
CA ASP A 83 -2.84 -13.72 1.35
C ASP A 83 -3.27 -12.32 0.90
N TYR A 84 -4.49 -12.19 0.39
CA TYR A 84 -5.02 -10.88 0.02
C TYR A 84 -5.21 -9.99 1.27
N TYR A 85 -5.67 -10.55 2.39
CA TYR A 85 -5.75 -9.81 3.65
C TYR A 85 -4.39 -9.28 4.14
N ARG A 86 -3.33 -10.08 4.00
CA ARG A 86 -1.96 -9.67 4.32
C ARG A 86 -1.49 -8.53 3.41
N ALA A 87 -1.73 -8.65 2.10
CA ALA A 87 -1.36 -7.65 1.12
C ALA A 87 -2.08 -6.32 1.38
N VAL A 88 -3.40 -6.34 1.58
CA VAL A 88 -4.20 -5.14 1.89
C VAL A 88 -3.74 -4.48 3.19
N LYS A 89 -3.42 -5.27 4.23
CA LYS A 89 -2.85 -4.72 5.48
C LYS A 89 -1.47 -4.10 5.29
N ALA A 90 -0.60 -4.72 4.50
CA ALA A 90 0.72 -4.19 4.22
C ALA A 90 0.62 -2.86 3.46
N LEU A 91 -0.25 -2.80 2.45
CA LEU A 91 -0.53 -1.57 1.71
C LEU A 91 -1.12 -0.48 2.61
N GLY A 92 -2.00 -0.82 3.54
CA GLY A 92 -2.50 0.12 4.56
C GLY A 92 -1.40 0.77 5.38
N LYS A 93 -0.41 -0.02 5.83
CA LYS A 93 0.76 0.54 6.55
C LYS A 93 1.60 1.47 5.68
N VAL A 94 1.75 1.16 4.39
CA VAL A 94 2.48 2.01 3.44
C VAL A 94 1.75 3.34 3.25
N VAL A 95 0.42 3.32 3.09
CA VAL A 95 -0.41 4.52 2.95
C VAL A 95 -0.38 5.38 4.23
N GLU A 96 -0.44 4.76 5.42
CA GLU A 96 -0.29 5.46 6.70
C GLU A 96 1.11 6.10 6.85
N GLY A 97 2.16 5.38 6.43
CA GLY A 97 3.53 5.91 6.43
C GLY A 97 3.70 7.09 5.48
N TYR A 98 3.09 7.01 4.29
CA TYR A 98 3.10 8.11 3.32
C TYR A 98 2.36 9.34 3.86
N GLU A 99 1.15 9.17 4.40
CA GLU A 99 0.38 10.25 5.05
C GLU A 99 1.20 10.91 6.17
N LYS A 100 1.88 10.11 7.01
CA LYS A 100 2.76 10.64 8.05
C LYS A 100 3.91 11.46 7.47
N LEU A 101 4.60 10.96 6.46
CA LEU A 101 5.70 11.69 5.80
C LEU A 101 5.23 13.03 5.23
N LEU A 102 4.06 13.06 4.57
CA LEU A 102 3.51 14.30 4.04
C LEU A 102 3.22 15.32 5.16
N ASN A 103 2.65 14.86 6.28
CA ASN A 103 2.35 15.72 7.42
C ASN A 103 3.59 16.20 8.19
N ASP A 104 4.66 15.40 8.20
CA ASP A 104 5.91 15.72 8.91
C ASP A 104 6.86 16.59 8.07
N THR A 105 6.77 16.53 6.73
CA THR A 105 7.66 17.27 5.79
C THR A 105 7.71 18.77 6.05
N PRO A 106 6.59 19.49 6.30
CA PRO A 106 6.62 20.92 6.60
C PRO A 106 7.41 21.29 7.87
N ASN A 107 7.59 20.33 8.79
CA ASN A 107 8.31 20.52 10.04
C ASN A 107 9.76 19.99 9.99
N ALA A 108 10.18 19.44 8.84
CA ALA A 108 11.53 18.91 8.67
C ALA A 108 12.54 20.06 8.76
N LYS A 109 13.48 19.96 9.71
CA LYS A 109 14.59 20.90 9.78
C LYS A 109 15.62 20.52 8.72
N PRO A 110 16.20 21.50 7.99
CA PRO A 110 17.37 21.24 7.17
C PRO A 110 18.45 20.59 8.05
N LEU A 111 19.00 19.47 7.61
CA LEU A 111 20.26 18.98 8.16
C LEU A 111 21.27 20.08 7.88
N LYS A 112 21.95 20.61 8.91
CA LYS A 112 23.09 21.51 8.70
C LYS A 112 24.03 20.80 7.73
N GLU A 113 24.34 21.46 6.62
CA GLU A 113 25.46 21.05 5.78
C GLU A 113 26.68 20.87 6.69
N ILE A 114 27.45 19.81 6.44
CA ILE A 114 28.71 19.61 7.13
C ILE A 114 29.61 20.74 6.64
N ASP A 115 29.77 21.80 7.45
CA ASP A 115 30.82 22.78 7.24
C ASP A 115 32.14 22.01 7.26
N GLU A 116 32.79 21.89 6.10
CA GLU A 116 34.10 21.26 5.97
C GLU A 116 35.08 21.94 6.95
N ALA A 117 35.87 21.10 7.65
CA ALA A 117 36.84 21.50 8.67
C ALA A 117 38.09 22.17 8.09
#